data_AF-A0A094KLU8-F1
#
_entry.id   AF-A0A094KLU8-F1
#
_cell.length_a   1.000
_cell.length_b   1.000
_cell.length_c   1.000
_cell.angle_alpha   90.00
_cell.angle_beta   90.00
_cell.angle_gamma   90.00
#
_symmetry.space_group_name_H-M   'P 1'
#
loop_
_entity.id
_entity.type
_entity.pdbx_description
1 polymer ?
#
loop_
_entity_poly.entity_id
_entity_poly.type
_entity_poly.pdbx_seq_one_letter_code
_entity_poly.pdbx_strand_id
1 'polypeptide(L)'
;MSSTGTGTRPPPGENPQNPYLKFRFQRKLCSPLIRYYLVGAPLEAKQDFAVAMITEEQEDMNRRGWDVGFSEDRFGELPRTDFTRYRYTGKILSGMVIRGRIQAAVFDTFMELCLQGVCSLTALEHPVSWESVPHGDNPSGWISRMLRVFRCYHVDMELVQAEWGMSLRSRWFAYSAPYLWFEIVVVRSFTSLDAVFNIIRRKGHFGLVNADALKRFEENYPPNPAWKADINTNRARGWGGSGTFACWLPDNIDPSITQQGVYEGVMALSKDFYFHLERTEMHYAVFFDIDRDAKYAKDADIKQIKLSTRSSQIS
;
A
#
# COMPACT_ATOMS: atom_id res chain seq x y z
N MET A 1 38.17 -48.54 4.18
CA MET A 1 37.99 -48.29 2.73
C MET A 1 36.56 -47.80 2.55
N SER A 2 36.35 -46.48 2.48
CA SER A 2 36.19 -45.72 1.22
C SER A 2 34.87 -46.09 0.52
N SER A 3 33.91 -45.22 0.18
CA SER A 3 33.97 -43.78 -0.06
C SER A 3 32.56 -43.15 0.06
N THR A 4 32.59 -41.87 0.42
CA THR A 4 31.54 -40.84 0.31
C THR A 4 30.95 -40.71 -1.09
N GLY A 5 29.61 -40.63 -1.17
CA GLY A 5 28.86 -40.15 -2.34
C GLY A 5 27.94 -39.00 -1.92
N THR A 6 28.37 -37.78 -2.22
CA THR A 6 27.66 -36.51 -2.01
C THR A 6 26.50 -36.38 -2.99
N GLY A 7 25.27 -36.56 -2.52
CA GLY A 7 24.06 -36.17 -3.25
C GLY A 7 23.73 -34.70 -2.99
N THR A 8 24.06 -33.84 -3.94
CA THR A 8 23.60 -32.45 -4.00
C THR A 8 22.06 -32.41 -4.02
N ARG A 9 21.46 -31.82 -2.97
CA ARG A 9 20.03 -31.44 -3.00
C ARG A 9 19.82 -30.40 -4.11
N PRO A 10 18.79 -30.54 -4.95
CA PRO A 10 18.42 -29.48 -5.88
C PRO A 10 17.99 -28.23 -5.10
N PRO A 11 18.18 -27.01 -5.65
CA PRO A 11 17.65 -25.80 -5.05
C PRO A 11 16.13 -25.91 -4.92
N PRO A 12 15.49 -25.25 -3.92
CA PRO A 12 14.05 -25.26 -3.81
C PRO A 12 13.48 -24.57 -5.05
N GLY A 13 12.91 -25.37 -5.94
CA GLY A 13 12.15 -24.88 -7.07
C GLY A 13 10.98 -24.04 -6.56
N GLU A 14 10.75 -22.93 -7.24
CA GLU A 14 9.53 -22.14 -7.14
C GLU A 14 8.32 -23.09 -7.20
N ASN A 15 7.54 -23.16 -6.12
CA ASN A 15 6.33 -23.95 -6.08
C ASN A 15 5.31 -23.33 -7.06
N PRO A 16 4.95 -23.99 -8.18
CA PRO A 16 4.06 -23.41 -9.19
C PRO A 16 2.57 -23.45 -8.79
N GLN A 17 2.25 -23.87 -7.57
CA GLN A 17 0.87 -24.01 -7.08
C GLN A 17 0.59 -23.14 -5.86
N ASN A 18 0.93 -21.85 -5.93
CA ASN A 18 0.29 -20.86 -5.07
C ASN A 18 -0.93 -20.26 -5.81
N PRO A 19 -2.16 -20.73 -5.57
CA PRO A 19 -3.36 -20.23 -6.25
C PRO A 19 -3.70 -18.77 -5.90
N TYR A 20 -3.02 -18.16 -4.92
CA TYR A 20 -3.36 -16.84 -4.39
C TYR A 20 -2.81 -15.66 -5.19
N LEU A 21 -1.96 -15.88 -6.21
CA LEU A 21 -1.54 -14.83 -7.17
C LEU A 21 -2.48 -14.73 -8.40
N LYS A 22 -3.55 -15.53 -8.44
CA LYS A 22 -4.45 -15.65 -9.61
C LYS A 22 -5.85 -15.08 -9.40
N PHE A 23 -6.08 -14.26 -8.38
CA PHE A 23 -7.34 -13.53 -8.23
C PHE A 23 -7.41 -12.33 -9.20
N ARG A 24 -7.61 -12.63 -10.49
CA ARG A 24 -8.31 -11.73 -11.40
C ARG A 24 -9.77 -11.66 -10.94
N PHE A 25 -10.13 -10.62 -10.18
CA PHE A 25 -11.53 -10.33 -9.89
C PHE A 25 -12.29 -10.10 -11.22
N GLN A 26 -13.33 -10.91 -11.42
CA GLN A 26 -14.19 -10.83 -12.59
C GLN A 26 -15.15 -9.64 -12.45
N ARG A 27 -14.89 -8.61 -13.25
CA ARG A 27 -15.83 -7.68 -13.93
C ARG A 27 -17.34 -7.96 -13.77
N LYS A 28 -17.92 -7.71 -12.61
CA LYS A 28 -19.38 -7.64 -12.46
C LYS A 28 -19.75 -6.58 -11.46
N LEU A 29 -19.63 -5.31 -11.85
CA LEU A 29 -20.38 -4.20 -11.21
C LEU A 29 -20.54 -2.94 -12.09
N CYS A 30 -19.97 -2.92 -13.30
CA CYS A 30 -20.38 -1.99 -14.36
C CYS A 30 -20.45 -2.75 -15.68
N SER A 31 -21.59 -2.68 -16.38
CA SER A 31 -21.77 -3.28 -17.70
C SER A 31 -20.55 -3.02 -18.59
N PRO A 32 -19.98 -4.04 -19.27
CA PRO A 32 -18.88 -3.87 -20.22
C PRO A 32 -19.16 -2.80 -21.29
N LEU A 33 -20.44 -2.54 -21.60
CA LEU A 33 -20.86 -1.57 -22.61
C LEU A 33 -20.62 -0.10 -22.20
N ILE A 34 -20.77 0.25 -20.92
CA ILE A 34 -20.47 1.61 -20.43
C ILE A 34 -18.94 1.87 -20.48
N ARG A 35 -18.14 0.80 -20.30
CA ARG A 35 -16.67 0.85 -20.24
C ARG A 35 -16.00 1.18 -21.57
N TYR A 36 -16.53 0.72 -22.70
CA TYR A 36 -15.95 1.00 -24.02
C TYR A 36 -16.30 2.39 -24.55
N TYR A 37 -17.46 2.93 -24.20
CA TYR A 37 -17.93 4.23 -24.70
C TYR A 37 -17.18 5.42 -24.10
N LEU A 38 -16.67 5.31 -22.87
CA LEU A 38 -16.13 6.46 -22.14
C LEU A 38 -14.59 6.63 -22.24
N VAL A 39 -13.83 5.61 -22.62
CA VAL A 39 -12.37 5.74 -22.83
C VAL A 39 -12.07 6.77 -23.94
N GLY A 40 -12.91 6.84 -24.98
CA GLY A 40 -12.85 7.84 -26.04
C GLY A 40 -13.70 9.09 -25.82
N ALA A 41 -14.32 9.26 -24.65
CA ALA A 41 -15.22 10.40 -24.40
C ALA A 41 -14.45 11.73 -24.21
N PRO A 42 -15.09 12.87 -24.51
CA PRO A 42 -14.56 14.20 -24.20
C PRO A 42 -14.21 14.35 -22.71
N LEU A 43 -13.20 15.19 -22.41
CA LEU A 43 -12.72 15.42 -21.05
C LEU A 43 -13.84 15.84 -20.08
N GLU A 44 -14.77 16.68 -20.53
CA GLU A 44 -15.91 17.16 -19.75
C GLU A 44 -16.81 16.00 -19.29
N ALA A 45 -17.18 15.09 -20.19
CA ALA A 45 -17.97 13.91 -19.87
C ALA A 45 -17.22 12.94 -18.94
N LYS A 46 -15.89 12.86 -19.07
CA LYS A 46 -15.03 12.10 -18.13
C LYS A 46 -15.04 12.73 -16.74
N GLN A 47 -14.96 14.06 -16.66
CA GLN A 47 -15.01 14.81 -15.41
C GLN A 47 -16.37 14.67 -14.72
N ASP A 48 -17.48 14.83 -15.44
CA ASP A 48 -18.84 14.63 -14.91
C ASP A 48 -19.03 13.23 -14.31
N PHE A 49 -18.60 12.20 -15.04
CA PHE A 49 -18.65 10.82 -14.57
C PHE A 49 -17.82 10.61 -13.30
N ALA A 50 -16.62 11.19 -13.24
CA ALA A 50 -15.77 11.07 -12.06
C ALA A 50 -16.26 11.86 -10.85
N VAL A 51 -16.95 12.99 -11.04
CA VAL A 51 -17.62 13.69 -9.93
C VAL A 51 -18.66 12.77 -9.30
N ALA A 52 -19.50 12.10 -10.10
CA ALA A 52 -20.48 11.14 -9.58
C ALA A 52 -19.83 9.98 -8.80
N MET A 53 -18.70 9.47 -9.30
CA MET A 53 -17.94 8.40 -8.63
C MET A 53 -17.30 8.86 -7.32
N ILE A 54 -16.73 10.07 -7.28
CA ILE A 54 -16.20 10.69 -6.06
C ILE A 54 -17.33 10.88 -5.03
N THR A 55 -18.51 11.30 -5.48
CA THR A 55 -19.71 11.41 -4.63
C THR A 55 -20.13 10.05 -4.10
N GLU A 56 -20.09 8.98 -4.89
CA GLU A 56 -20.45 7.64 -4.42
C GLU A 56 -19.48 7.12 -3.34
N GLU A 57 -18.16 7.35 -3.52
CA GLU A 57 -17.16 7.02 -2.48
C GLU A 57 -17.41 7.83 -1.21
N GLN A 58 -17.70 9.12 -1.35
CA GLN A 58 -18.04 10.00 -0.24
C GLN A 58 -19.29 9.53 0.51
N GLU A 59 -20.33 9.11 -0.21
CA GLU A 59 -21.56 8.56 0.35
C GLU A 59 -21.32 7.23 1.06
N ASP A 60 -20.46 6.36 0.54
CA ASP A 60 -20.07 5.12 1.21
C ASP A 60 -19.35 5.39 2.54
N MET A 61 -18.41 6.33 2.54
CA MET A 61 -17.72 6.77 3.76
C MET A 61 -18.69 7.34 4.79
N ASN A 62 -19.63 8.18 4.35
CA ASN A 62 -20.68 8.73 5.21
C ASN A 62 -21.57 7.62 5.80
N ARG A 63 -21.97 6.63 4.98
CA ARG A 63 -22.76 5.46 5.43
C ARG A 63 -22.01 4.64 6.49
N ARG A 64 -20.68 4.56 6.39
CA ARG A 64 -19.80 3.88 7.36
C ARG A 64 -19.50 4.74 8.60
N GLY A 65 -19.98 5.98 8.65
CA GLY A 65 -19.72 6.91 9.77
C GLY A 65 -18.27 7.40 9.83
N TRP A 66 -17.52 7.36 8.73
CA TRP A 66 -16.16 7.89 8.67
C TRP A 66 -16.20 9.42 8.64
N ASP A 67 -15.31 10.09 9.37
CA ASP A 67 -15.21 11.55 9.33
C ASP A 67 -14.48 11.98 8.05
N VAL A 68 -15.28 12.34 7.06
CA VAL A 68 -14.74 12.73 5.76
C VAL A 68 -14.18 14.15 5.75
N GLY A 69 -14.51 14.97 6.76
CA GLY A 69 -13.90 16.28 6.95
C GLY A 69 -12.43 16.16 7.31
N PHE A 70 -12.10 15.30 8.27
CA PHE A 70 -10.71 14.95 8.61
C PHE A 70 -9.97 14.36 7.40
N SER A 71 -10.70 13.69 6.50
CA SER A 71 -10.20 13.16 5.22
C SER A 71 -9.72 14.17 4.21
N GLU A 72 -10.51 15.20 3.96
CA GLU A 72 -10.17 16.20 2.96
C GLU A 72 -9.17 17.23 3.51
N ASP A 73 -9.00 17.33 4.83
CA ASP A 73 -8.04 18.25 5.49
C ASP A 73 -6.59 17.90 5.20
N ARG A 74 -6.35 16.67 4.77
CA ARG A 74 -5.05 16.18 4.34
C ARG A 74 -4.89 16.20 2.81
N PHE A 75 -5.89 16.69 2.05
CA PHE A 75 -5.89 16.91 0.60
C PHE A 75 -5.39 18.31 0.21
N GLY A 76 -4.19 18.69 0.69
CA GLY A 76 -3.52 19.91 0.25
C GLY A 76 -4.38 21.18 0.23
N GLU A 77 -4.17 22.02 -0.79
CA GLU A 77 -4.72 23.38 -0.90
C GLU A 77 -6.08 23.44 -1.63
N LEU A 78 -6.85 22.35 -1.68
CA LEU A 78 -8.17 22.40 -2.33
C LEU A 78 -9.24 22.97 -1.38
N PRO A 79 -9.92 24.08 -1.73
CA PRO A 79 -11.16 24.46 -1.05
C PRO A 79 -12.18 23.32 -1.14
N ARG A 80 -13.03 23.14 -0.13
CA ARG A 80 -13.98 22.02 -0.04
C ARG A 80 -15.29 22.33 -0.77
N THR A 81 -15.27 22.45 -2.10
CA THR A 81 -16.46 22.80 -2.88
C THR A 81 -16.68 21.86 -4.08
N ASP A 82 -17.92 21.70 -4.52
CA ASP A 82 -18.21 20.89 -5.72
C ASP A 82 -17.49 21.44 -6.96
N PHE A 83 -17.35 22.77 -7.05
CA PHE A 83 -16.58 23.42 -8.10
C PHE A 83 -15.10 23.01 -8.12
N THR A 84 -14.46 22.91 -6.97
CA THR A 84 -13.04 22.55 -6.87
C THR A 84 -12.83 21.05 -7.10
N ARG A 85 -13.73 20.20 -6.60
CA ARG A 85 -13.74 18.76 -6.92
C ARG A 85 -13.85 18.54 -8.42
N TYR A 86 -14.78 19.22 -9.10
CA TYR A 86 -14.93 19.20 -10.55
C TYR A 86 -13.67 19.69 -11.28
N ARG A 87 -13.19 20.90 -10.93
CA ARG A 87 -12.02 21.53 -11.57
C ARG A 87 -10.74 20.70 -11.46
N TYR A 88 -10.58 19.98 -10.36
CA TYR A 88 -9.35 19.24 -10.06
C TYR A 88 -9.52 17.72 -10.06
N THR A 89 -10.63 17.21 -10.60
CA THR A 89 -10.97 15.78 -10.61
C THR A 89 -9.82 14.91 -11.09
N GLY A 90 -9.18 15.22 -12.22
CA GLY A 90 -8.06 14.42 -12.74
C GLY A 90 -6.87 14.29 -11.76
N LYS A 91 -6.54 15.35 -11.00
CA LYS A 91 -5.46 15.30 -10.01
C LYS A 91 -5.86 14.52 -8.76
N ILE A 92 -7.13 14.66 -8.34
CA ILE A 92 -7.70 13.88 -7.24
C ILE A 92 -7.59 12.38 -7.57
N LEU A 93 -8.02 11.99 -8.78
CA LEU A 93 -7.98 10.62 -9.24
C LEU A 93 -6.56 10.05 -9.38
N SER A 94 -5.62 10.80 -9.97
CA SER A 94 -4.21 10.38 -10.03
C SER A 94 -3.65 10.10 -8.64
N GLY A 95 -3.95 10.96 -7.66
CA GLY A 95 -3.51 10.75 -6.29
C GLY A 95 -4.16 9.56 -5.62
N MET A 96 -5.46 9.32 -5.85
CA MET A 96 -6.15 8.11 -5.38
C MET A 96 -5.51 6.84 -5.91
N VAL A 97 -5.13 6.80 -7.20
CA VAL A 97 -4.45 5.64 -7.81
C VAL A 97 -3.09 5.38 -7.17
N ILE A 98 -2.22 6.39 -7.12
CA ILE A 98 -0.89 6.27 -6.50
C ILE A 98 -1.03 5.76 -5.06
N ARG A 99 -1.97 6.33 -4.32
CA ARG A 99 -2.22 5.96 -2.94
C ARG A 99 -2.79 4.54 -2.80
N GLY A 100 -3.76 4.16 -3.62
CA GLY A 100 -4.36 2.83 -3.62
C GLY A 100 -3.30 1.75 -3.80
N ARG A 101 -2.35 1.98 -4.70
CA ARG A 101 -1.20 1.09 -4.91
C ARG A 101 -0.27 1.00 -3.70
N ILE A 102 0.03 2.13 -3.06
CA ILE A 102 0.84 2.13 -1.81
C ILE A 102 0.09 1.38 -0.70
N GLN A 103 -1.21 1.62 -0.55
CA GLN A 103 -2.05 0.91 0.42
C GLN A 103 -2.08 -0.59 0.16
N ALA A 104 -2.20 -1.02 -1.10
CA ALA A 104 -2.20 -2.42 -1.46
C ALA A 104 -0.88 -3.09 -1.05
N ALA A 105 0.25 -2.44 -1.35
CA ALA A 105 1.56 -2.95 -0.97
C ALA A 105 1.70 -3.17 0.55
N VAL A 106 1.27 -2.20 1.38
CA VAL A 106 1.35 -2.35 2.84
C VAL A 106 0.29 -3.32 3.39
N PHE A 107 -0.91 -3.33 2.81
CA PHE A 107 -2.00 -4.22 3.20
C PHE A 107 -1.62 -5.69 2.96
N ASP A 108 -1.20 -6.03 1.74
CA ASP A 108 -0.81 -7.40 1.36
C ASP A 108 0.34 -7.91 2.21
N THR A 109 1.31 -7.02 2.48
CA THR A 109 2.45 -7.35 3.33
C THR A 109 1.98 -7.63 4.77
N PHE A 110 1.05 -6.84 5.32
CA PHE A 110 0.51 -7.09 6.65
C PHE A 110 -0.34 -8.36 6.72
N MET A 111 -1.20 -8.60 5.72
CA MET A 111 -1.97 -9.84 5.62
C MET A 111 -1.06 -11.07 5.59
N GLU A 112 0.07 -11.01 4.86
CA GLU A 112 1.05 -12.09 4.89
C GLU A 112 1.68 -12.27 6.28
N LEU A 113 2.06 -11.19 6.95
CA LEU A 113 2.60 -11.27 8.31
C LEU A 113 1.61 -11.98 9.24
N CYS A 114 0.31 -11.73 9.09
CA CYS A 114 -0.74 -12.44 9.82
C CYS A 114 -0.82 -13.92 9.41
N LEU A 115 -0.85 -14.24 8.12
CA LEU A 115 -0.91 -15.61 7.63
C LEU A 115 0.30 -16.46 8.07
N GLN A 116 1.46 -15.84 8.28
CA GLN A 116 2.66 -16.52 8.79
C GLN A 116 2.75 -16.53 10.33
N GLY A 117 1.75 -16.02 11.04
CA GLY A 117 1.74 -15.97 12.51
C GLY A 117 2.78 -15.01 13.10
N VAL A 118 3.30 -14.08 12.30
CA VAL A 118 4.27 -13.05 12.74
C VAL A 118 3.57 -11.83 13.31
N CYS A 119 2.38 -11.51 12.80
CA CYS A 119 1.48 -10.49 13.34
C CYS A 119 0.08 -11.09 13.59
N SER A 120 -0.79 -10.31 14.24
CA SER A 120 -2.18 -10.70 14.53
C SER A 120 -3.15 -9.68 13.94
N LEU A 121 -4.29 -10.16 13.43
CA LEU A 121 -5.39 -9.31 12.98
C LEU A 121 -5.97 -8.46 14.12
N THR A 122 -5.80 -8.88 15.37
CA THR A 122 -6.22 -8.10 16.55
C THR A 122 -5.58 -6.72 16.61
N ALA A 123 -4.43 -6.51 15.95
CA ALA A 123 -3.80 -5.19 15.81
C ALA A 123 -4.70 -4.12 15.17
N LEU A 124 -5.72 -4.57 14.42
CA LEU A 124 -6.67 -3.73 13.71
C LEU A 124 -7.92 -3.39 14.53
N GLU A 125 -8.14 -4.00 15.71
CA GLU A 125 -9.36 -3.79 16.53
C GLU A 125 -9.41 -2.41 17.19
N HIS A 126 -8.33 -1.64 17.11
CA HIS A 126 -8.24 -0.32 17.69
C HIS A 126 -7.89 0.72 16.63
N PRO A 127 -8.46 1.93 16.70
CA PRO A 127 -8.17 2.98 15.73
C PRO A 127 -6.70 3.38 15.78
N VAL A 128 -6.12 3.65 14.61
CA VAL A 128 -4.74 4.09 14.45
C VAL A 128 -4.68 5.61 14.54
N SER A 129 -3.77 6.16 15.33
CA SER A 129 -3.50 7.60 15.34
C SER A 129 -2.43 7.95 14.29
N TRP A 130 -2.88 8.62 13.23
CA TRP A 130 -2.08 8.94 12.03
C TRP A 130 -1.17 10.17 12.22
N GLU A 131 -1.18 10.79 13.39
CA GLU A 131 -0.43 12.02 13.67
C GLU A 131 0.84 11.79 14.49
N SER A 132 0.96 10.61 15.11
CA SER A 132 2.12 10.28 15.93
C SER A 132 3.15 9.55 15.08
N VAL A 133 4.25 10.23 14.77
CA VAL A 133 5.38 9.65 14.04
C VAL A 133 6.25 8.84 15.01
N PRO A 134 6.56 7.57 14.70
CA PRO A 134 7.46 6.74 15.49
C PRO A 134 8.85 7.35 15.63
N HIS A 135 9.28 7.57 16.88
CA HIS A 135 10.61 8.10 17.20
C HIS A 135 11.21 7.39 18.41
N GLY A 136 12.54 7.44 18.52
CA GLY A 136 13.30 6.98 19.69
C GLY A 136 13.85 5.56 19.58
N ASP A 137 14.23 5.02 20.74
CA ASP A 137 14.78 3.68 20.90
C ASP A 137 13.72 2.73 21.48
N ASN A 138 12.79 2.33 20.62
CA ASN A 138 11.66 1.48 20.95
C ASN A 138 11.27 0.67 19.68
N PRO A 139 10.38 -0.34 19.77
CA PRO A 139 10.05 -1.18 18.62
C PRO A 139 9.55 -0.37 17.42
N SER A 140 8.77 0.69 17.67
CA SER A 140 8.21 1.56 16.64
C SER A 140 9.29 2.36 15.91
N GLY A 141 10.21 2.98 16.65
CA GLY A 141 11.36 3.68 16.09
C GLY A 141 12.29 2.75 15.31
N TRP A 142 12.48 1.51 15.77
CA TRP A 142 13.27 0.52 15.06
C TRP A 142 12.60 0.06 13.75
N ILE A 143 11.32 -0.30 13.78
CA ILE A 143 10.57 -0.70 12.58
C ILE A 143 10.62 0.44 11.55
N SER A 144 10.33 1.68 11.94
CA SER A 144 10.39 2.83 11.01
C SER A 144 11.78 2.99 10.38
N ARG A 145 12.87 2.85 11.16
CA ARG A 145 14.25 2.89 10.63
C ARG A 145 14.52 1.76 9.65
N MET A 146 14.11 0.54 9.97
CA MET A 146 14.34 -0.62 9.12
C MET A 146 13.49 -0.59 7.86
N LEU A 147 12.27 -0.06 7.91
CA LEU A 147 11.43 0.08 6.72
C LEU A 147 11.95 1.15 5.76
N ARG A 148 12.64 2.17 6.28
CA ARG A 148 13.29 3.18 5.43
C ARG A 148 14.27 2.58 4.44
N VAL A 149 14.94 1.47 4.74
CA VAL A 149 15.88 0.86 3.77
C VAL A 149 15.23 0.42 2.45
N PHE A 150 13.91 0.23 2.43
CA PHE A 150 13.18 -0.16 1.24
C PHE A 150 12.90 1.03 0.33
N ARG A 151 13.02 0.80 -0.98
CA ARG A 151 12.89 1.86 -1.99
C ARG A 151 11.59 2.65 -1.91
N CYS A 152 10.45 2.03 -1.60
CA CYS A 152 9.17 2.75 -1.53
C CYS A 152 9.11 3.79 -0.38
N TYR A 153 9.92 3.62 0.68
CA TYR A 153 10.01 4.57 1.80
C TYR A 153 10.96 5.76 1.52
N HIS A 154 11.77 5.67 0.46
CA HIS A 154 12.74 6.71 0.08
C HIS A 154 12.44 7.35 -1.27
N VAL A 155 11.35 6.95 -1.93
CA VAL A 155 10.96 7.55 -3.21
C VAL A 155 10.50 8.99 -2.97
N ASP A 156 10.96 9.90 -3.82
CA ASP A 156 10.49 11.27 -3.82
C ASP A 156 9.07 11.29 -4.40
N MET A 157 8.08 11.35 -3.52
CA MET A 157 6.68 11.37 -3.93
C MET A 157 6.30 12.63 -4.70
N GLU A 158 7.01 13.75 -4.53
CA GLU A 158 6.76 14.94 -5.35
C GLU A 158 7.17 14.68 -6.81
N LEU A 159 8.28 13.98 -7.03
CA LEU A 159 8.70 13.56 -8.37
C LEU A 159 7.74 12.54 -8.97
N VAL A 160 7.30 11.55 -8.20
CA VAL A 160 6.29 10.57 -8.67
C VAL A 160 5.00 11.28 -9.07
N GLN A 161 4.51 12.21 -8.25
CA GLN A 161 3.33 13.00 -8.58
C GLN A 161 3.54 13.86 -9.83
N ALA A 162 4.70 14.49 -9.95
CA ALA A 162 5.04 15.34 -11.09
C ALA A 162 5.10 14.56 -12.40
N GLU A 163 5.65 13.35 -12.36
CA GLU A 163 5.54 12.44 -13.49
C GLU A 163 4.07 12.29 -13.85
N TRP A 164 3.18 12.01 -12.90
CA TRP A 164 1.74 11.83 -13.05
C TRP A 164 0.94 13.11 -13.40
N GLY A 165 1.61 14.20 -13.78
CA GLY A 165 0.98 15.43 -14.28
C GLY A 165 0.46 16.36 -13.17
N MET A 166 0.79 16.07 -11.92
CA MET A 166 0.55 16.99 -10.80
C MET A 166 1.70 18.00 -10.70
N SER A 167 1.42 19.19 -10.20
CA SER A 167 2.45 20.23 -10.06
C SER A 167 3.42 19.89 -8.92
N LEU A 168 4.72 20.12 -9.14
CA LEU A 168 5.74 20.03 -8.09
C LEU A 168 5.38 20.94 -6.90
N ARG A 169 5.79 20.56 -5.68
CA ARG A 169 5.47 21.22 -4.40
C ARG A 169 4.00 21.25 -4.01
N SER A 170 3.14 20.71 -4.84
CA SER A 170 1.73 20.71 -4.51
C SER A 170 1.49 19.57 -3.52
N ARG A 171 1.15 19.91 -2.28
CA ARG A 171 0.99 18.95 -1.17
C ARG A 171 -0.37 18.24 -1.24
N TRP A 172 -0.71 17.69 -2.41
CA TRP A 172 -2.05 17.14 -2.66
C TRP A 172 -2.38 15.97 -1.72
N PHE A 173 -1.39 15.22 -1.22
CA PHE A 173 -1.65 13.98 -0.46
C PHE A 173 -0.56 13.66 0.58
N ALA A 174 -0.99 13.11 1.72
CA ALA A 174 -0.11 12.54 2.74
C ALA A 174 0.24 11.06 2.44
N TYR A 175 1.12 10.80 1.45
CA TYR A 175 1.52 9.42 1.08
C TYR A 175 2.29 8.67 2.16
N SER A 176 2.73 9.35 3.22
CA SER A 176 3.31 8.69 4.39
C SER A 176 2.28 7.97 5.26
N ALA A 177 0.98 8.27 5.11
CA ALA A 177 -0.06 7.69 5.95
C ALA A 177 -0.09 6.14 5.88
N PRO A 178 -0.17 5.49 4.71
CA PRO A 178 -0.16 4.02 4.64
C PRO A 178 1.06 3.37 5.30
N TYR A 179 2.23 4.00 5.18
CA TYR A 179 3.46 3.54 5.82
C TYR A 179 3.38 3.64 7.34
N LEU A 180 2.83 4.74 7.84
CA LEU A 180 2.61 4.93 9.27
C LEU A 180 1.62 3.91 9.82
N TRP A 181 0.52 3.65 9.12
CA TRP A 181 -0.42 2.58 9.48
C TRP A 181 0.28 1.24 9.59
N PHE A 182 1.07 0.87 8.58
CA PHE A 182 1.79 -0.39 8.56
C PHE A 182 2.74 -0.52 9.76
N GLU A 183 3.53 0.52 10.03
CA GLU A 183 4.42 0.58 11.19
C GLU A 183 3.65 0.31 12.50
N ILE A 184 2.50 0.97 12.68
CA ILE A 184 1.70 0.86 13.90
C ILE A 184 1.08 -0.54 14.06
N VAL A 185 0.44 -1.08 13.02
CA VAL A 185 -0.23 -2.39 13.11
C VAL A 185 0.76 -3.53 13.33
N VAL A 186 1.98 -3.40 12.79
CA VAL A 186 3.07 -4.33 13.07
C VAL A 186 3.52 -4.21 14.53
N VAL A 187 3.81 -3.00 15.02
CA VAL A 187 4.25 -2.78 16.42
C VAL A 187 3.25 -3.31 17.44
N ARG A 188 1.95 -3.26 17.10
CA ARG A 188 0.88 -3.74 17.99
C ARG A 188 0.86 -5.24 18.22
N SER A 189 1.41 -6.04 17.33
CA SER A 189 1.22 -7.50 17.38
C SER A 189 2.38 -8.37 16.92
N PHE A 190 3.55 -7.80 16.60
CA PHE A 190 4.68 -8.61 16.15
C PHE A 190 5.11 -9.65 17.19
N THR A 191 5.48 -10.84 16.73
CA THR A 191 6.11 -11.88 17.56
C THR A 191 7.63 -11.86 17.44
N SER A 192 8.18 -11.43 16.30
CA SER A 192 9.61 -11.29 16.04
C SER A 192 9.89 -10.19 15.01
N LEU A 193 10.72 -9.21 15.38
CA LEU A 193 11.15 -8.12 14.49
C LEU A 193 11.97 -8.63 13.30
N ASP A 194 12.82 -9.64 13.50
CA ASP A 194 13.60 -10.25 12.43
C ASP A 194 12.70 -10.99 11.43
N ALA A 195 11.66 -11.67 11.92
CA ALA A 195 10.68 -12.34 11.07
C ALA A 195 9.89 -11.32 10.24
N VAL A 196 9.46 -10.21 10.85
CA VAL A 196 8.83 -9.08 10.14
C VAL A 196 9.71 -8.61 8.98
N PHE A 197 10.95 -8.24 9.26
CA PHE A 197 11.86 -7.70 8.25
C PHE A 197 12.12 -8.70 7.11
N ASN A 198 12.35 -9.98 7.45
CA ASN A 198 12.60 -11.02 6.44
C ASN A 198 11.38 -11.31 5.56
N ILE A 199 10.16 -11.31 6.11
CA ILE A 199 8.93 -11.50 5.32
C ILE A 199 8.76 -10.33 4.34
N ILE A 200 8.91 -9.09 4.81
CA ILE A 200 8.82 -7.89 3.97
C ILE A 200 9.82 -7.97 2.82
N ARG A 201 11.08 -8.28 3.14
CA ARG A 201 12.15 -8.42 2.14
C ARG A 201 11.84 -9.52 1.12
N ARG A 202 11.34 -10.67 1.57
CA ARG A 202 11.01 -11.80 0.68
C ARG A 202 9.81 -11.49 -0.21
N LYS A 203 8.82 -10.76 0.28
CA LYS A 203 7.64 -10.37 -0.51
C LYS A 203 7.98 -9.35 -1.59
N GLY A 204 8.91 -8.44 -1.32
CA GLY A 204 9.41 -7.50 -2.31
C GLY A 204 8.44 -6.40 -2.72
N HIS A 205 7.24 -6.31 -2.12
CA HIS A 205 6.26 -5.25 -2.40
C HIS A 205 6.80 -3.85 -2.09
N PHE A 206 7.76 -3.73 -1.16
CA PHE A 206 8.40 -2.46 -0.81
C PHE A 206 9.60 -2.11 -1.70
N GLY A 207 9.91 -2.99 -2.67
CA GLY A 207 11.03 -2.84 -3.58
C GLY A 207 12.37 -3.29 -2.99
N LEU A 208 13.44 -2.91 -3.68
CA LEU A 208 14.80 -3.31 -3.30
C LEU A 208 15.25 -2.60 -2.02
N VAL A 209 16.09 -3.31 -1.26
CA VAL A 209 16.77 -2.82 -0.06
C VAL A 209 18.01 -2.04 -0.45
N ASN A 210 18.21 -0.87 0.16
CA ASN A 210 19.49 -0.17 0.17
C ASN A 210 20.44 -0.88 1.15
N ALA A 211 21.39 -1.64 0.61
CA ALA A 211 22.31 -2.46 1.40
C ALA A 211 23.21 -1.64 2.34
N ASP A 212 23.67 -0.46 1.90
CA ASP A 212 24.53 0.41 2.72
C ASP A 212 23.75 1.00 3.90
N ALA A 213 22.51 1.42 3.65
CA ALA A 213 21.62 1.91 4.70
C ALA A 213 21.26 0.79 5.70
N LEU A 214 20.99 -0.42 5.20
CA LEU A 214 20.71 -1.59 6.03
C LEU A 214 21.89 -1.89 6.96
N LYS A 215 23.10 -2.05 6.39
CA LYS A 215 24.31 -2.33 7.16
C LYS A 215 24.53 -1.28 8.26
N ARG A 216 24.41 0.00 7.91
CA ARG A 216 24.53 1.10 8.88
C ARG A 216 23.48 1.02 9.99
N PHE A 217 22.24 0.64 9.69
CA PHE A 217 21.21 0.54 10.73
C PHE A 217 21.39 -0.70 11.62
N GLU A 218 21.80 -1.84 11.05
CA GLU A 218 22.12 -3.04 11.82
C GLU A 218 23.28 -2.81 12.81
N GLU A 219 24.31 -2.06 12.40
CA GLU A 219 25.47 -1.75 13.24
C GLU A 219 25.16 -0.73 14.35
N ASN A 220 24.36 0.31 14.06
CA ASN A 220 24.13 1.42 14.99
C ASN A 220 22.84 1.30 15.83
N TYR A 221 21.88 0.49 15.38
CA TYR A 221 20.56 0.38 16.01
C TYR A 221 20.06 -1.08 16.01
N PRO A 222 20.78 -2.01 16.66
CA PRO A 222 20.35 -3.40 16.74
C PRO A 222 19.00 -3.52 17.48
N PRO A 223 18.12 -4.46 17.10
CA PRO A 223 16.86 -4.66 17.81
C PRO A 223 17.11 -5.09 19.25
N ASN A 224 16.40 -4.50 20.21
CA ASN A 224 16.49 -4.93 21.60
C ASN A 224 15.62 -6.19 21.82
N PRO A 225 16.18 -7.33 22.26
CA PRO A 225 15.41 -8.56 22.48
C PRO A 225 14.31 -8.45 23.56
N ALA A 226 14.38 -7.44 24.43
CA ALA A 226 13.37 -7.19 25.45
C ALA A 226 12.12 -6.46 24.91
N TRP A 227 12.19 -5.93 23.69
CA TRP A 227 11.05 -5.28 23.06
C TRP A 227 9.92 -6.26 22.78
N LYS A 228 8.71 -5.84 23.14
CA LYS A 228 7.48 -6.59 22.96
C LYS A 228 6.48 -5.74 22.20
N ALA A 229 5.61 -6.41 21.46
CA ALA A 229 4.44 -5.78 20.89
C ALA A 229 3.52 -5.22 21.98
N ASP A 230 2.85 -4.12 21.68
CA ASP A 230 1.86 -3.51 22.55
C ASP A 230 0.64 -3.09 21.74
N ILE A 231 -0.48 -3.79 21.99
CA ILE A 231 -1.76 -3.58 21.31
C ILE A 231 -2.30 -2.15 21.48
N ASN A 232 -1.88 -1.46 22.55
CA ASN A 232 -2.30 -0.08 22.83
C ASN A 232 -1.40 0.97 22.19
N THR A 233 -0.32 0.55 21.52
CA THR A 233 0.59 1.49 20.85
C THR A 233 -0.18 2.34 19.83
N ASN A 234 -0.04 3.65 19.99
CA ASN A 234 -0.61 4.67 19.13
C ASN A 234 -2.12 4.51 18.89
N ARG A 235 -2.85 4.11 19.93
CA ARG A 235 -4.32 4.02 19.94
C ARG A 235 -4.93 5.42 19.97
N ALA A 236 -5.73 5.75 18.96
CA ALA A 236 -6.48 7.01 18.95
C ALA A 236 -7.62 6.97 19.98
N ARG A 237 -7.96 8.13 20.58
CA ARG A 237 -9.09 8.25 21.53
C ARG A 237 -10.46 8.21 20.85
N GLY A 238 -10.49 8.43 19.54
CA GLY A 238 -11.67 8.33 18.70
C GLY A 238 -11.27 7.88 17.31
N TRP A 239 -12.22 7.35 16.56
CA TRP A 239 -12.05 6.98 15.17
C TRP A 239 -12.82 7.97 14.31
N GLY A 240 -12.09 8.82 13.59
CA GLY A 240 -12.66 9.72 12.56
C GLY A 240 -12.61 9.09 11.17
N GLY A 241 -12.53 7.76 11.07
CA GLY A 241 -12.01 7.11 9.88
C GLY A 241 -10.52 7.40 9.67
N SER A 242 -9.98 6.86 8.59
CA SER A 242 -8.57 6.95 8.20
C SER A 242 -8.08 8.35 7.83
N GLY A 243 -8.94 9.37 7.99
CA GLY A 243 -8.55 10.77 7.93
C GLY A 243 -7.95 11.21 6.62
N THR A 244 -8.26 10.50 5.53
CA THR A 244 -7.88 10.91 4.17
C THR A 244 -8.81 10.25 3.15
N PHE A 245 -9.50 11.02 2.31
CA PHE A 245 -10.40 10.48 1.28
C PHE A 245 -9.63 9.39 0.50
N ALA A 246 -10.23 8.23 0.35
CA ALA A 246 -9.62 7.02 -0.23
C ALA A 246 -8.50 6.33 0.57
N CYS A 247 -8.49 6.37 1.92
CA CYS A 247 -7.74 5.36 2.68
C CYS A 247 -8.71 4.23 3.07
N TRP A 248 -8.44 3.04 2.57
CA TRP A 248 -9.25 1.84 2.78
C TRP A 248 -8.54 0.83 3.68
N LEU A 249 -7.36 1.19 4.21
CA LEU A 249 -6.66 0.35 5.16
C LEU A 249 -7.54 0.13 6.40
N PRO A 250 -7.80 -1.12 6.78
CA PRO A 250 -8.70 -1.40 7.89
C PRO A 250 -8.07 -0.94 9.21
N ASP A 251 -8.88 -0.30 10.05
CA ASP A 251 -8.61 -0.08 11.46
C ASP A 251 -9.95 0.02 12.21
N ASN A 252 -9.92 -0.13 13.52
CA ASN A 252 -11.13 -0.22 14.34
C ASN A 252 -12.12 -1.30 13.86
N ILE A 253 -11.61 -2.47 13.45
CA ILE A 253 -12.43 -3.55 12.93
C ILE A 253 -13.25 -4.25 14.02
N ASP A 254 -14.40 -4.80 13.65
CA ASP A 254 -15.22 -5.58 14.57
C ASP A 254 -14.44 -6.85 15.03
N PRO A 255 -14.33 -7.11 16.35
CA PRO A 255 -13.66 -8.30 16.86
C PRO A 255 -14.23 -9.62 16.33
N SER A 256 -15.48 -9.65 15.87
CA SER A 256 -16.04 -10.82 15.19
C SER A 256 -15.26 -11.20 13.92
N ILE A 257 -14.56 -10.27 13.27
CA ILE A 257 -13.69 -10.55 12.12
C ILE A 257 -12.43 -11.29 12.57
N THR A 258 -11.80 -10.86 13.66
CA THR A 258 -10.57 -11.48 14.17
C THR A 258 -10.84 -12.84 14.84
N GLN A 259 -12.03 -13.02 15.41
CA GLN A 259 -12.47 -14.27 16.05
C GLN A 259 -12.82 -15.39 15.06
N GLN A 260 -13.00 -15.09 13.77
CA GLN A 260 -13.28 -16.11 12.74
C GLN A 260 -12.08 -17.00 12.41
N GLY A 261 -10.88 -16.63 12.84
CA GLY A 261 -9.62 -17.25 12.41
C GLY A 261 -8.87 -16.34 11.43
N VAL A 262 -7.56 -16.56 11.32
CA VAL A 262 -6.69 -15.69 10.52
C VAL A 262 -7.07 -15.72 9.03
N TYR A 263 -7.38 -16.90 8.48
CA TYR A 263 -7.67 -17.04 7.06
C TYR A 263 -8.99 -16.35 6.68
N GLU A 264 -10.06 -16.63 7.42
CA GLU A 264 -11.39 -16.07 7.24
C GLU A 264 -11.37 -14.55 7.45
N GLY A 265 -10.68 -14.09 8.49
CA GLY A 265 -10.49 -12.66 8.76
C GLY A 265 -9.75 -11.95 7.63
N VAL A 266 -8.63 -12.51 7.14
CA VAL A 266 -7.90 -11.98 5.98
C VAL A 266 -8.80 -11.92 4.75
N MET A 267 -9.59 -12.94 4.48
CA MET A 267 -10.52 -12.97 3.34
C MET A 267 -11.60 -11.90 3.44
N ALA A 268 -12.19 -11.71 4.62
CA ALA A 268 -13.21 -10.69 4.86
C ALA A 268 -12.64 -9.27 4.63
N LEU A 269 -11.47 -8.97 5.20
CA LEU A 269 -10.80 -7.68 5.06
C LEU A 269 -10.34 -7.44 3.62
N SER A 270 -9.80 -8.46 2.97
CA SER A 270 -9.33 -8.37 1.58
C SER A 270 -10.49 -8.07 0.64
N LYS A 271 -11.66 -8.68 0.83
CA LYS A 271 -12.83 -8.42 -0.02
C LYS A 271 -13.23 -6.94 -0.02
N ASP A 272 -13.25 -6.31 1.14
CA ASP A 272 -13.60 -4.88 1.27
C ASP A 272 -12.50 -3.99 0.68
N PHE A 273 -11.24 -4.24 1.06
CA PHE A 273 -10.09 -3.48 0.55
C PHE A 273 -9.99 -3.52 -0.98
N TYR A 274 -10.06 -4.71 -1.57
CA TYR A 274 -9.89 -4.91 -3.01
C TYR A 274 -11.08 -4.44 -3.83
N PHE A 275 -12.28 -4.33 -3.25
CA PHE A 275 -13.40 -3.66 -3.91
C PHE A 275 -13.06 -2.19 -4.21
N HIS A 276 -12.51 -1.46 -3.24
CA HIS A 276 -12.11 -0.07 -3.45
C HIS A 276 -10.86 0.07 -4.35
N LEU A 277 -9.90 -0.86 -4.23
CA LEU A 277 -8.73 -0.86 -5.11
C LEU A 277 -9.13 -1.14 -6.56
N GLU A 278 -9.99 -2.13 -6.82
CA GLU A 278 -10.49 -2.41 -8.18
C GLU A 278 -11.21 -1.20 -8.74
N ARG A 279 -12.07 -0.54 -7.94
CA ARG A 279 -12.72 0.71 -8.38
C ARG A 279 -11.68 1.75 -8.80
N THR A 280 -10.61 1.91 -8.03
CA THR A 280 -9.57 2.89 -8.31
C THR A 280 -8.74 2.55 -9.55
N GLU A 281 -8.26 1.33 -9.68
CA GLU A 281 -7.49 0.90 -10.86
C GLU A 281 -8.36 0.92 -12.12
N MET A 282 -9.56 0.34 -12.07
CA MET A 282 -10.42 0.20 -13.24
C MET A 282 -11.11 1.50 -13.65
N HIS A 283 -11.58 2.31 -12.70
CA HIS A 283 -12.38 3.50 -13.00
C HIS A 283 -11.60 4.79 -12.94
N TYR A 284 -10.48 4.84 -12.22
CA TYR A 284 -9.68 6.06 -12.13
C TYR A 284 -8.40 5.97 -12.95
N ALA A 285 -7.71 4.81 -12.98
CA ALA A 285 -6.50 4.66 -13.80
C ALA A 285 -6.83 4.41 -15.29
N VAL A 286 -7.61 3.36 -15.59
CA VAL A 286 -7.88 2.95 -16.99
C VAL A 286 -8.76 3.97 -17.74
N PHE A 287 -9.80 4.49 -17.10
CA PHE A 287 -10.76 5.40 -17.73
C PHE A 287 -10.15 6.75 -18.16
N PHE A 288 -9.25 7.27 -17.34
CA PHE A 288 -8.56 8.54 -17.58
C PHE A 288 -7.24 8.37 -18.33
N ASP A 289 -6.90 7.15 -18.74
CA ASP A 289 -5.59 6.81 -19.34
C ASP A 289 -4.42 7.27 -18.45
N ILE A 290 -4.61 7.12 -17.14
CA ILE A 290 -3.62 7.47 -16.10
C ILE A 290 -2.75 6.25 -15.77
N ASP A 291 -3.12 5.04 -16.22
CA ASP A 291 -2.28 3.84 -16.04
C ASP A 291 -0.92 3.99 -16.73
N ARG A 292 0.12 4.13 -15.92
CA ARG A 292 1.51 4.31 -16.39
C ARG A 292 2.32 3.04 -16.40
N ASP A 293 1.76 1.91 -15.98
CA ASP A 293 2.53 0.66 -15.83
C ASP A 293 3.04 0.15 -17.18
N ALA A 294 2.27 0.34 -18.24
CA ALA A 294 2.68 0.03 -19.61
C ALA A 294 3.91 0.84 -20.08
N LYS A 295 4.10 2.05 -19.53
CA LYS A 295 5.26 2.90 -19.80
C LYS A 295 6.47 2.47 -18.96
N TYR A 296 6.26 2.15 -17.68
CA TYR A 296 7.33 1.69 -16.79
C TYR A 296 7.86 0.29 -17.15
N ALA A 297 7.02 -0.63 -17.63
CA ALA A 297 7.48 -1.94 -18.12
C ALA A 297 8.45 -1.79 -19.31
N LYS A 298 8.12 -0.92 -20.27
CA LYS A 298 9.00 -0.60 -21.41
C LYS A 298 10.30 0.07 -20.96
N ASP A 299 10.24 0.97 -19.99
CA ASP A 299 11.43 1.66 -19.48
C ASP A 299 12.33 0.76 -18.62
N ALA A 300 11.75 -0.22 -17.91
CA ALA A 300 12.47 -1.25 -17.17
C ALA A 300 13.20 -2.22 -18.12
N ASP A 301 12.54 -2.64 -19.19
CA ASP A 301 13.13 -3.49 -20.24
C ASP A 301 14.29 -2.76 -20.95
N ILE A 302 14.12 -1.48 -21.28
CA ILE A 302 15.18 -0.67 -21.91
C ILE A 302 16.39 -0.49 -20.98
N LYS A 303 16.18 -0.34 -19.67
CA LYS A 303 17.28 -0.24 -18.69
C LYS A 303 17.99 -1.59 -18.47
N GLN A 304 17.26 -2.70 -18.42
CA GLN A 304 17.85 -4.04 -18.34
C GLN A 304 18.65 -4.40 -19.60
N ILE A 305 18.14 -4.06 -20.79
CA ILE A 305 18.87 -4.25 -22.05
C ILE A 305 20.16 -3.43 -22.03
N LYS A 306 20.12 -2.13 -21.71
CA LYS A 306 21.32 -1.27 -21.63
C LYS A 306 22.35 -1.74 -20.60
N LEU A 307 21.91 -2.32 -19.47
CA LEU A 307 22.81 -2.91 -18.48
C LEU A 307 23.44 -4.21 -18.99
N SER A 308 22.68 -5.07 -19.67
CA SER A 308 23.21 -6.31 -20.27
C SER A 308 24.20 -6.05 -21.42
N THR A 309 23.98 -5.01 -22.21
CA THR A 309 24.88 -4.62 -23.32
C THR A 309 26.17 -3.98 -22.82
N ARG A 310 26.15 -3.28 -21.68
CA ARG A 310 27.37 -2.77 -21.04
C ARG A 310 28.22 -3.89 -20.43
N SER A 311 27.60 -4.90 -19.81
CA SER A 311 28.32 -6.03 -19.22
C SER A 311 29.00 -6.92 -20.28
N SER A 312 28.38 -7.07 -21.45
CA SER A 312 28.91 -7.85 -22.58
C SER A 312 29.97 -7.13 -23.42
N GLN A 313 30.18 -5.83 -23.19
CA GLN A 313 31.29 -5.06 -23.78
C GLN A 313 32.51 -4.94 -22.85
N ILE A 314 32.39 -5.41 -21.61
CA ILE A 314 33.47 -5.42 -20.59
C ILE A 314 33.95 -6.87 -20.34
N SER A 315 33.41 -7.84 -21.08
CA SER A 315 33.86 -9.25 -21.09
C SER A 315 34.79 -9.52 -22.26
#